data_AF-A0A7C5WIW7-F1
#
_entry.id   AF-A0A7C5WIW7-F1
#
_cell.length_a   1.000
_cell.length_b   1.000
_cell.length_c   1.000
_cell.angle_alpha   90.00
_cell.angle_beta   90.00
_cell.angle_gamma   90.00
#
_symmetry.space_group_name_H-M   'P 1'
#
loop_
_entity.id
_entity.type
_entity.pdbx_description
1 polymer ?
#
loop_
_entity_poly.entity_id
_entity_poly.type
_entity_poly.pdbx_seq_one_letter_code
_entity_poly.pdbx_strand_id
1 'polypeptide(L)'
;MKKAIRLIKAALKRIWKHASAGVAVLLIIAAFTAGYNVAAPEPERPDKAEPRADHPGDDAKVQYYTCSMHPSVRLTDPDAKCPICGMDLIPAGEHSAKADVLTLSREAAIASRVETAEVARYFPEAHVRLYGKVTYDETSVARLTAYFPGRIDRLFVNYVGVAVNRGDHLAEVYSPELLAAFEELRQAVAAANNAPAMSGLVRDATRDTLEAAREKLRLFGLKQDQIRAVEDGSFDSDRFTIYAPIGGVVTHLGVREGDYVKTGAPIATVADLSRLWIDMQAYESQLPLLRWGQRVTFTVEAHPGEQFHGRISFIEPIVDEKTRTAAVRVA
;
A
#
# COMPACT_ATOMS: atom_id res chain seq x y z
N MET A 1 -53.33 -11.22 8.35
CA MET A 1 -53.34 -10.68 6.96
C MET A 1 -53.07 -9.17 6.83
N LYS A 2 -53.66 -8.26 7.63
CA LYS A 2 -53.49 -6.80 7.45
C LYS A 2 -52.07 -6.23 7.70
N LYS A 3 -51.23 -6.87 8.53
CA LYS A 3 -49.84 -6.43 8.78
C LYS A 3 -48.88 -6.73 7.62
N ALA A 4 -49.03 -7.87 6.94
CA ALA A 4 -48.17 -8.26 5.82
C ALA A 4 -48.33 -7.34 4.60
N ILE A 5 -49.57 -6.92 4.31
CA ILE A 5 -49.88 -6.01 3.18
C ILE A 5 -49.30 -4.60 3.41
N ARG A 6 -49.25 -4.13 4.67
CA ARG A 6 -48.64 -2.83 5.00
C ARG A 6 -47.13 -2.83 4.82
N LEU A 7 -46.45 -3.93 5.16
CA LEU A 7 -45.00 -4.06 4.99
C LEU A 7 -44.60 -4.14 3.50
N ILE A 8 -45.37 -4.86 2.68
CA ILE A 8 -45.12 -4.94 1.23
C ILE A 8 -45.33 -3.59 0.55
N LYS A 9 -46.40 -2.85 0.89
CA LYS A 9 -46.62 -1.49 0.37
C LYS A 9 -45.53 -0.51 0.80
N ALA A 10 -44.99 -0.63 2.01
CA ALA A 10 -43.89 0.21 2.48
C ALA A 10 -42.57 -0.11 1.76
N ALA A 11 -42.29 -1.39 1.50
CA ALA A 11 -41.13 -1.83 0.72
C ALA A 11 -41.22 -1.37 -0.73
N LEU A 12 -42.37 -1.52 -1.40
CA LEU A 12 -42.58 -1.03 -2.77
C LEU A 12 -42.41 0.49 -2.87
N LYS A 13 -42.91 1.25 -1.88
CA LYS A 13 -42.79 2.71 -1.86
C LYS A 13 -41.35 3.19 -1.64
N ARG A 14 -40.53 2.42 -0.91
CA ARG A 14 -39.08 2.66 -0.78
C ARG A 14 -38.35 2.36 -2.09
N ILE A 15 -38.63 1.22 -2.71
CA ILE A 15 -38.02 0.83 -3.99
C ILE A 15 -38.35 1.86 -5.08
N TRP A 16 -39.59 2.35 -5.14
CA TRP A 16 -39.99 3.37 -6.12
C TRP A 16 -39.35 4.75 -5.84
N LYS A 17 -39.14 5.12 -4.57
CA LYS A 17 -38.40 6.35 -4.20
C LYS A 17 -36.92 6.29 -4.61
N HIS A 18 -36.27 5.13 -4.47
CA HIS A 18 -34.88 4.95 -4.89
C HIS A 18 -34.77 4.85 -6.42
N ALA A 19 -35.75 4.24 -7.09
CA ALA A 19 -35.83 4.21 -8.55
C ALA A 19 -36.04 5.63 -9.14
N SER A 20 -36.92 6.45 -8.56
CA SER A 20 -37.12 7.84 -9.01
C SER A 20 -35.91 8.73 -8.76
N ALA A 21 -35.17 8.50 -7.66
CA ALA A 21 -33.91 9.19 -7.38
C ALA A 21 -32.81 8.79 -8.38
N GLY A 22 -32.73 7.50 -8.76
CA GLY A 22 -31.79 7.02 -9.77
C GLY A 22 -32.06 7.61 -11.17
N VAL A 23 -33.33 7.74 -11.56
CA VAL A 23 -33.72 8.36 -12.84
C VAL A 23 -33.41 9.86 -12.86
N ALA A 24 -33.61 10.58 -11.75
CA ALA A 24 -33.27 12.00 -11.67
C ALA A 24 -31.75 12.24 -11.79
N VAL A 25 -30.92 11.40 -11.17
CA VAL A 25 -29.46 11.49 -11.28
C VAL A 25 -29.00 11.17 -12.70
N LEU A 26 -29.59 10.17 -13.35
CA LEU A 26 -29.30 9.86 -14.76
C LEU A 26 -29.70 11.00 -15.71
N LEU A 27 -30.83 11.67 -15.46
CA LEU A 27 -31.23 12.84 -16.26
C LEU A 27 -30.30 14.04 -16.04
N ILE A 28 -29.79 14.25 -14.83
CA ILE A 28 -28.81 15.31 -14.56
C ILE A 28 -27.47 15.00 -15.24
N ILE A 29 -27.01 13.74 -15.21
CA ILE A 29 -25.80 13.33 -15.92
C ILE A 29 -25.98 13.43 -17.44
N ALA A 30 -27.16 13.07 -17.96
CA ALA A 30 -27.50 13.23 -19.38
C ALA A 30 -27.57 14.72 -19.79
N ALA A 31 -28.15 15.58 -18.95
CA ALA A 31 -28.18 17.02 -19.19
C ALA A 31 -26.78 17.66 -19.11
N PHE A 32 -25.92 17.20 -18.20
CA PHE A 32 -24.55 17.68 -18.07
C PHE A 32 -23.66 17.22 -19.22
N THR A 33 -23.81 15.98 -19.68
CA THR A 33 -23.07 15.45 -20.85
C THR A 33 -23.55 16.05 -22.17
N ALA A 34 -24.86 16.34 -22.30
CA ALA A 34 -25.40 17.08 -23.44
C ALA A 34 -24.93 18.55 -23.43
N GLY A 35 -24.94 19.22 -22.27
CA GLY A 35 -24.44 20.58 -22.12
C GLY A 35 -22.95 20.72 -22.40
N TYR A 36 -22.14 19.73 -22.00
CA TYR A 36 -20.69 19.72 -22.24
C TYR A 36 -20.34 19.52 -23.73
N ASN A 37 -21.15 18.76 -24.49
CA ASN A 37 -20.94 18.59 -25.94
C ASN A 37 -21.45 19.77 -26.77
N VAL A 38 -22.43 20.54 -26.29
CA VAL A 38 -22.93 21.75 -26.97
C VAL A 38 -22.09 23.00 -26.68
N ALA A 39 -21.35 23.02 -25.56
CA ALA A 39 -20.47 24.13 -25.16
C ALA A 39 -18.98 23.90 -25.48
N ALA A 40 -18.64 22.80 -26.18
CA ALA A 40 -17.29 22.61 -26.67
C ALA A 40 -17.03 23.60 -27.81
N PRO A 41 -16.04 24.51 -27.70
CA PRO A 41 -15.68 25.39 -28.80
C PRO A 41 -15.16 24.53 -29.95
N GLU A 42 -15.81 24.64 -31.09
CA GLU A 42 -15.42 23.95 -32.32
C GLU A 42 -14.02 24.44 -32.71
N PRO A 43 -13.06 23.54 -33.01
CA PRO A 43 -11.78 23.98 -33.53
C PRO A 43 -12.04 24.69 -34.87
N GLU A 44 -11.59 25.93 -34.97
CA GLU A 44 -11.62 26.71 -36.21
C GLU A 44 -11.04 25.86 -37.34
N ARG A 45 -11.94 25.39 -38.22
CA ARG A 45 -11.54 24.85 -39.51
C ARG A 45 -10.93 26.02 -40.28
N PRO A 46 -9.68 25.94 -40.73
CA PRO A 46 -9.19 26.91 -41.70
C PRO A 46 -10.10 26.83 -42.93
N ASP A 47 -10.60 28.00 -43.33
CA ASP A 47 -11.47 28.15 -44.49
C ASP A 47 -10.90 27.40 -45.68
N LYS A 48 -11.77 26.64 -46.34
CA LYS A 48 -11.48 26.08 -47.66
C LYS A 48 -11.16 27.24 -48.60
N ALA A 49 -9.89 27.37 -48.97
CA ALA A 49 -9.50 28.19 -50.10
C ALA A 49 -10.12 27.59 -51.36
N GLU A 50 -11.00 28.35 -52.00
CA GLU A 50 -11.48 28.12 -53.36
C GLU A 50 -10.29 28.01 -54.32
N PRO A 51 -10.40 27.22 -55.41
CA PRO A 51 -9.31 27.04 -56.35
C PRO A 51 -9.09 28.34 -57.12
N ARG A 52 -7.99 29.04 -56.83
CA ARG A 52 -7.51 30.13 -57.68
C ARG A 52 -6.82 29.52 -58.90
N ALA A 53 -7.30 29.95 -60.05
CA ALA A 53 -6.87 29.58 -61.37
C ALA A 53 -5.36 29.70 -61.56
N ASP A 54 -4.82 28.78 -62.36
CA ASP A 54 -3.50 28.86 -62.96
C ASP A 54 -3.34 30.21 -63.67
N HIS A 55 -2.38 31.02 -63.20
CA HIS A 55 -1.80 32.09 -64.00
C HIS A 55 -0.38 31.69 -64.39
N PRO A 56 -0.07 31.66 -65.69
CA PRO A 56 1.24 31.28 -66.20
C PRO A 56 2.26 32.38 -65.85
N GLY A 57 3.54 31.98 -65.85
CA GLY A 57 4.66 32.75 -65.30
C GLY A 57 4.70 34.22 -65.70
N ASP A 58 5.07 35.04 -64.72
CA ASP A 58 5.47 36.42 -64.92
C ASP A 58 6.79 36.65 -64.21
N ASP A 59 7.68 37.35 -64.92
CA ASP A 59 9.08 37.57 -64.60
C ASP A 59 9.24 38.30 -63.25
N ALA A 60 9.84 37.60 -62.28
CA ALA A 60 10.17 38.17 -60.97
C ALA A 60 11.22 39.27 -61.13
N LYS A 61 10.80 40.53 -60.94
CA LYS A 61 11.69 41.71 -60.96
C LYS A 61 12.72 41.60 -59.83
N VAL A 62 13.96 41.26 -60.19
CA VAL A 62 15.13 41.33 -59.29
C VAL A 62 15.32 42.78 -58.84
N GLN A 63 15.17 43.07 -57.54
CA GLN A 63 15.25 44.45 -57.03
C GLN A 63 16.70 44.94 -56.84
N TYR A 64 17.65 44.05 -56.49
CA TYR A 64 19.07 44.36 -56.41
C TYR A 64 19.93 43.08 -56.43
N TYR A 65 21.19 43.23 -56.79
CA TYR A 65 22.22 42.21 -56.78
C TYR A 65 23.19 42.44 -55.61
N THR A 66 23.69 41.37 -55.01
CA THR A 66 24.60 41.43 -53.86
C THR A 66 25.75 40.43 -53.98
N CYS A 67 26.84 40.63 -53.24
CA CYS A 67 28.00 39.73 -53.24
C CYS A 67 27.91 38.76 -52.06
N SER A 68 28.10 37.46 -52.31
CA SER A 68 28.03 36.40 -51.29
C SER A 68 28.94 36.62 -50.08
N MET A 69 30.05 37.33 -50.26
CA MET A 69 31.03 37.61 -49.21
C MET A 69 30.88 39.03 -48.60
N HIS A 70 30.17 39.94 -49.29
CA HIS A 70 29.91 41.30 -48.81
C HIS A 70 28.42 41.65 -49.02
N PRO A 71 27.51 41.10 -48.18
CA PRO A 71 26.06 41.28 -48.34
C PRO A 71 25.58 42.74 -48.19
N SER A 72 26.45 43.62 -47.68
CA SER A 72 26.21 45.06 -47.52
C SER A 72 26.24 45.82 -48.85
N VAL A 73 26.86 45.26 -49.90
CA VAL A 73 26.89 45.84 -51.24
C VAL A 73 25.59 45.48 -51.96
N ARG A 74 24.78 46.49 -52.25
CA ARG A 74 23.50 46.36 -52.96
C ARG A 74 23.52 47.26 -54.19
N LEU A 75 23.59 46.67 -55.37
CA LEU A 75 23.63 47.37 -56.65
C LEU A 75 22.46 46.91 -57.52
N THR A 76 21.89 47.81 -58.30
CA THR A 76 20.75 47.51 -59.18
C THR A 76 21.17 47.04 -60.57
N ASP A 77 22.46 47.13 -60.89
CA ASP A 77 23.04 46.76 -62.19
C ASP A 77 23.51 45.29 -62.17
N PRO A 78 23.02 44.41 -63.08
CA PRO A 78 23.38 43.00 -63.15
C PRO A 78 24.85 42.72 -63.45
N ASP A 79 25.51 43.60 -64.21
CA ASP A 79 26.88 43.38 -64.71
C ASP A 79 27.94 44.11 -63.85
N ALA A 80 27.52 44.78 -62.79
CA ALA A 80 28.43 45.45 -61.88
C ALA A 80 29.22 44.43 -61.05
N LYS A 81 30.54 44.62 -60.95
CA LYS A 81 31.39 43.84 -60.07
C LYS A 81 31.38 44.41 -58.66
N CYS A 82 31.50 43.56 -57.66
CA CYS A 82 31.58 44.00 -56.27
C CYS A 82 32.77 44.98 -56.08
N PRO A 83 32.57 46.22 -55.60
CA PRO A 83 33.64 47.21 -55.46
C PRO A 83 34.72 46.82 -54.43
N ILE A 84 34.40 45.86 -53.56
CA ILE A 84 35.31 45.42 -52.47
C ILE A 84 36.19 44.26 -52.93
N CYS A 85 35.66 43.33 -53.72
CA CYS A 85 36.35 42.07 -54.03
C CYS A 85 36.39 41.71 -55.52
N GLY A 86 35.76 42.50 -56.38
CA GLY A 86 35.82 42.32 -57.85
C GLY A 86 35.09 41.10 -58.40
N MET A 87 34.33 40.36 -57.58
CA MET A 87 33.52 39.21 -58.01
C MET A 87 32.14 39.65 -58.54
N ASP A 88 31.56 38.82 -59.40
CA ASP A 88 30.24 39.05 -60.00
C ASP A 88 29.13 38.97 -58.93
N LEU A 89 28.09 39.78 -59.09
CA LEU A 89 27.00 39.87 -58.12
C LEU A 89 25.92 38.82 -58.42
N ILE A 90 25.32 38.28 -57.36
CA ILE A 90 24.21 37.34 -57.44
C ILE A 90 22.87 38.04 -57.15
N PRO A 91 21.77 37.68 -57.83
CA PRO A 91 20.47 38.30 -57.61
C PRO A 91 19.98 38.02 -56.20
N ALA A 92 19.64 39.07 -55.45
CA ALA A 92 19.02 38.91 -54.13
C ALA A 92 17.55 38.54 -54.33
N GLY A 93 17.25 37.25 -54.38
CA GLY A 93 15.88 36.75 -54.36
C GLY A 93 15.22 37.03 -53.02
N GLU A 94 13.95 37.41 -53.03
CA GLU A 94 13.12 37.53 -51.82
C GLU A 94 12.90 36.14 -51.18
N HIS A 95 13.89 35.66 -50.42
CA HIS A 95 13.60 34.75 -49.33
C HIS A 95 13.25 35.62 -48.12
N SER A 96 12.03 36.16 -48.12
CA SER A 96 11.42 36.71 -46.92
C SER A 96 11.09 35.55 -45.98
N ALA A 97 12.14 35.00 -45.35
CA ALA A 97 11.97 34.18 -44.17
C ALA A 97 11.33 35.10 -43.11
N LYS A 98 10.10 34.79 -42.69
CA LYS A 98 9.58 35.33 -41.43
C LYS A 98 10.65 35.10 -40.37
N ALA A 99 10.90 36.09 -39.50
CA ALA A 99 12.03 36.11 -38.57
C ALA A 99 12.19 34.84 -37.70
N ASP A 100 11.15 34.00 -37.60
CA ASP A 100 11.10 32.78 -36.79
C ASP A 100 11.16 31.47 -37.60
N VAL A 101 11.37 31.50 -38.92
CA VAL A 101 11.40 30.28 -39.77
C VAL A 101 12.70 30.19 -40.58
N LEU A 102 13.55 29.24 -40.23
CA LEU A 102 14.72 28.86 -41.03
C LEU A 102 14.31 27.82 -42.09
N THR A 103 14.62 28.09 -43.35
CA THR A 103 14.39 27.16 -44.46
C THR A 103 15.71 26.51 -44.88
N LEU A 104 15.71 25.20 -45.09
CA LEU A 104 16.87 24.44 -45.52
C LEU A 104 16.63 23.85 -46.92
N SER A 105 17.69 23.76 -47.73
CA SER A 105 17.65 22.98 -48.96
C SER A 105 17.55 21.48 -48.65
N ARG A 106 17.06 20.68 -49.61
CA ARG A 106 16.88 19.24 -49.44
C ARG A 106 18.21 18.54 -49.12
N GLU A 107 19.31 18.96 -49.74
CA GLU A 107 20.65 18.43 -49.51
C GLU A 107 21.16 18.79 -48.11
N ALA A 108 20.92 20.03 -47.66
CA ALA A 108 21.27 20.48 -46.32
C ALA A 108 20.48 19.74 -45.24
N ALA A 109 19.19 19.48 -45.47
CA ALA A 109 18.35 18.69 -44.57
C ALA A 109 18.86 17.25 -44.45
N ILE A 110 19.20 16.59 -45.56
CA ILE A 110 19.75 15.22 -45.56
C ILE A 110 21.12 15.16 -44.88
N ALA A 111 22.01 16.13 -45.17
CA ALA A 111 23.32 16.21 -44.53
C ALA A 111 23.23 16.47 -43.02
N SER A 112 22.21 17.23 -42.58
CA SER A 112 21.99 17.59 -41.17
C SER A 112 21.42 16.47 -40.30
N ARG A 113 20.94 15.36 -40.89
CA ARG A 113 20.35 14.20 -40.17
C ARG A 113 19.33 14.60 -39.10
N VAL A 114 18.44 15.53 -39.43
CA VAL A 114 17.41 15.99 -38.50
C VAL A 114 16.40 14.87 -38.27
N GLU A 115 16.31 14.42 -37.01
CA GLU A 115 15.26 13.52 -36.54
C GLU A 115 14.10 14.35 -35.99
N THR A 116 12.87 13.95 -36.31
CA THR A 116 11.66 14.61 -35.80
C THR A 116 10.76 13.57 -35.15
N ALA A 117 9.99 14.00 -34.15
CA ALA A 117 8.97 13.20 -33.50
C ALA A 117 7.68 14.00 -33.46
N GLU A 118 6.55 13.34 -33.72
CA GLU A 118 5.24 13.97 -33.58
C GLU A 118 4.94 14.31 -32.12
N VAL A 119 4.35 15.48 -31.88
CA VAL A 119 3.97 15.92 -30.53
C VAL A 119 2.73 15.16 -30.11
N ALA A 120 2.87 14.28 -29.12
CA ALA A 120 1.76 13.53 -28.52
C ALA A 120 1.61 13.86 -27.03
N ARG A 121 0.38 13.74 -26.51
CA ARG A 121 0.11 13.79 -25.07
C ARG A 121 0.08 12.36 -24.53
N TYR A 122 0.90 12.08 -23.53
CA TYR A 122 0.92 10.80 -22.81
C TYR A 122 1.13 11.06 -21.32
N PHE A 123 0.76 10.09 -20.50
CA PHE A 123 1.12 10.10 -19.09
C PHE A 123 2.55 9.57 -18.97
N PRO A 124 3.51 10.37 -18.49
CA PRO A 124 4.88 9.90 -18.33
C PRO A 124 4.91 8.77 -17.29
N GLU A 125 5.43 7.62 -17.67
CA GLU A 125 5.69 6.51 -16.76
C GLU A 125 7.12 6.62 -16.23
N ALA A 126 7.26 6.59 -14.90
CA ALA A 126 8.55 6.56 -14.23
C ALA A 126 8.77 5.19 -13.60
N HIS A 127 9.83 4.49 -14.02
CA HIS A 127 10.22 3.22 -13.42
C HIS A 127 11.06 3.48 -12.17
N VAL A 128 10.48 3.26 -11.00
CA VAL A 128 11.18 3.35 -9.72
C VAL A 128 11.62 1.95 -9.30
N ARG A 129 12.92 1.75 -9.14
CA ARG A 129 13.48 0.51 -8.57
C ARG A 129 13.86 0.77 -7.13
N LEU A 130 13.28 -0.03 -6.24
CA LEU A 130 13.54 0.02 -4.80
C LEU A 130 14.16 -1.31 -4.37
N TYR A 131 15.01 -1.25 -3.36
CA TYR A 131 15.49 -2.43 -2.67
C TYR A 131 14.73 -2.58 -1.36
N GLY A 132 14.55 -3.80 -0.90
CA GLY A 132 13.78 -4.09 0.29
C GLY A 132 14.13 -5.44 0.88
N LYS A 133 13.49 -5.73 2.01
CA LYS A 133 13.61 -7.01 2.70
C LYS A 133 12.23 -7.62 2.88
N VAL A 134 12.19 -8.94 2.83
CA VAL A 134 10.99 -9.71 3.18
C VAL A 134 10.87 -9.74 4.70
N THR A 135 9.72 -9.35 5.22
CA THR A 135 9.41 -9.32 6.65
C THR A 135 8.15 -10.11 6.92
N TYR A 136 7.97 -10.56 8.16
CA TYR A 136 6.73 -11.19 8.57
C TYR A 136 5.64 -10.13 8.73
N ASP A 137 4.40 -10.53 8.54
CA ASP A 137 3.23 -9.71 8.83
C ASP A 137 3.15 -9.44 10.34
N GLU A 138 3.36 -8.19 10.76
CA GLU A 138 3.33 -7.78 12.17
C GLU A 138 1.94 -7.95 12.80
N THR A 139 0.87 -8.00 12.00
CA THR A 139 -0.49 -8.28 12.49
C THR A 139 -0.72 -9.76 12.79
N SER A 140 0.14 -10.64 12.26
CA SER A 140 0.07 -12.08 12.40
C SER A 140 1.13 -12.64 13.37
N VAL A 141 1.49 -11.83 14.37
CA VAL A 141 2.46 -12.19 15.42
C VAL A 141 1.77 -12.35 16.77
N ALA A 142 2.02 -13.48 17.43
CA ALA A 142 1.59 -13.70 18.80
C ALA A 142 2.81 -13.69 19.74
N ARG A 143 2.79 -12.77 20.71
CA ARG A 143 3.78 -12.76 21.80
C ARG A 143 3.22 -13.51 23.00
N LEU A 144 3.95 -14.52 23.43
CA LEU A 144 3.65 -15.28 24.63
C LEU A 144 4.37 -14.66 25.82
N THR A 145 3.62 -14.30 26.85
CA THR A 145 4.13 -13.78 28.12
C THR A 145 3.67 -14.66 29.28
N ALA A 146 4.39 -14.61 30.40
CA ALA A 146 3.99 -15.31 31.61
C ALA A 146 2.78 -14.61 32.26
N TYR A 147 1.71 -15.35 32.54
CA TYR A 147 0.54 -14.83 33.27
C TYR A 147 0.74 -14.81 34.79
N PHE A 148 1.62 -15.68 35.30
CA PHE A 148 1.95 -15.84 36.70
C PHE A 148 3.46 -16.05 36.85
N PRO A 149 4.04 -15.73 38.02
CA PRO A 149 5.45 -16.01 38.27
C PRO A 149 5.68 -17.52 38.39
N GLY A 150 6.83 -18.00 37.93
CA GLY A 150 7.16 -19.42 38.01
C GLY A 150 8.48 -19.76 37.35
N ARG A 151 8.94 -21.00 37.55
CA ARG A 151 10.13 -21.53 36.90
C ARG A 151 9.77 -22.30 35.64
N ILE A 152 10.50 -22.07 34.55
CA ILE A 152 10.41 -22.87 33.34
C ILE A 152 11.07 -24.22 33.61
N ASP A 153 10.26 -25.25 33.82
CA ASP A 153 10.76 -26.60 34.13
C ASP A 153 11.16 -27.36 32.87
N ARG A 154 10.40 -27.18 31.78
CA ARG A 154 10.70 -27.78 30.47
C ARG A 154 10.31 -26.84 29.36
N LEU A 155 11.10 -26.79 28.30
CA LEU A 155 10.89 -25.96 27.13
C LEU A 155 10.90 -26.83 25.89
N PHE A 156 9.72 -27.09 25.33
CA PHE A 156 9.58 -27.91 24.13
C PHE A 156 10.16 -27.23 22.89
N VAL A 157 10.18 -25.89 22.89
CA VAL A 157 10.77 -25.06 21.82
C VAL A 157 12.04 -24.40 22.32
N ASN A 158 13.16 -25.10 22.17
CA ASN A 158 14.46 -24.70 22.72
C ASN A 158 15.33 -23.85 21.79
N TYR A 159 14.88 -23.53 20.56
CA TYR A 159 15.57 -22.62 19.65
C TYR A 159 14.60 -21.84 18.74
N VAL A 160 15.11 -20.75 18.15
CA VAL A 160 14.39 -19.90 17.18
C VAL A 160 14.39 -20.60 15.81
N GLY A 161 13.26 -20.56 15.10
CA GLY A 161 13.07 -21.20 13.79
C GLY A 161 12.24 -22.49 13.82
N VAL A 162 11.85 -22.96 15.01
CA VAL A 162 10.95 -24.11 15.17
C VAL A 162 9.56 -23.75 14.65
N ALA A 163 9.00 -24.59 13.77
CA ALA A 163 7.61 -24.52 13.35
C ALA A 163 6.71 -25.14 14.43
N VAL A 164 5.61 -24.46 14.76
CA VAL A 164 4.62 -24.88 15.74
C VAL A 164 3.23 -24.76 15.17
N ASN A 165 2.36 -25.70 15.51
CA ASN A 165 0.93 -25.61 15.24
C ASN A 165 0.21 -24.94 16.41
N ARG A 166 -0.98 -24.41 16.14
CA ARG A 166 -1.86 -23.91 17.20
C ARG A 166 -2.20 -25.04 18.16
N GLY A 167 -1.95 -24.81 19.45
CA GLY A 167 -2.17 -25.80 20.51
C GLY A 167 -0.98 -26.69 20.81
N ASP A 168 0.16 -26.55 20.12
CA ASP A 168 1.37 -27.27 20.49
C ASP A 168 1.91 -26.81 21.84
N HIS A 169 2.57 -27.73 22.55
CA HIS A 169 3.18 -27.44 23.84
C HIS A 169 4.43 -26.58 23.62
N LEU A 170 4.51 -25.42 24.27
CA LEU A 170 5.66 -24.52 24.18
C LEU A 170 6.58 -24.66 25.39
N ALA A 171 6.02 -24.62 26.59
CA ALA A 171 6.75 -24.73 27.84
C ALA A 171 5.90 -25.39 28.94
N GLU A 172 6.54 -26.03 29.91
CA GLU A 172 5.97 -26.38 31.21
C GLU A 172 6.53 -25.43 32.26
N VAL A 173 5.64 -24.89 33.08
CA VAL A 173 5.98 -23.95 34.14
C VAL A 173 5.53 -24.51 35.48
N TYR A 174 6.45 -24.53 36.44
CA TYR A 174 6.15 -24.76 37.85
C TYR A 174 5.93 -23.41 38.53
N SER A 175 4.77 -23.22 39.17
CA SER A 175 4.42 -21.96 39.84
C SER A 175 3.81 -22.23 41.22
N PRO A 176 4.52 -21.91 42.31
CA PRO A 176 3.98 -21.98 43.66
C PRO A 176 2.70 -21.14 43.84
N GLU A 177 2.66 -19.96 43.23
CA GLU A 177 1.53 -19.04 43.31
C GLU A 177 0.30 -19.57 42.59
N LEU A 178 0.48 -20.26 41.47
CA LEU A 178 -0.61 -20.92 40.77
C LEU A 178 -1.15 -22.10 41.59
N LEU A 179 -0.27 -22.89 42.21
CA LEU A 179 -0.69 -24.00 43.07
C LEU A 179 -1.47 -23.54 44.29
N ALA A 180 -1.03 -22.45 44.92
CA ALA A 180 -1.78 -21.81 46.00
C ALA A 180 -3.17 -21.35 45.53
N ALA A 181 -3.29 -20.81 44.32
CA ALA A 181 -4.58 -20.41 43.75
C ALA A 181 -5.49 -21.61 43.42
N PHE A 182 -4.94 -22.77 43.03
CA PHE A 182 -5.72 -24.00 42.87
C PHE A 182 -6.29 -24.50 44.19
N GLU A 183 -5.47 -24.50 45.25
CA GLU A 183 -5.91 -24.92 46.57
C GLU A 183 -6.98 -23.97 47.14
N GLU A 184 -6.81 -22.66 46.93
CA GLU A 184 -7.81 -21.65 47.29
C GLU A 184 -9.16 -21.90 46.59
N LEU A 185 -9.15 -22.24 45.29
CA LEU A 185 -10.37 -22.60 44.57
C LEU A 185 -11.01 -23.88 45.11
N ARG A 186 -10.22 -24.93 45.35
CA ARG A 186 -10.72 -26.19 45.92
C ARG A 186 -11.37 -26.00 47.28
N GLN A 187 -10.77 -25.18 48.13
CA GLN A 187 -11.32 -24.84 49.45
C GLN A 187 -12.61 -24.04 49.31
N ALA A 188 -12.67 -23.09 48.38
CA ALA A 188 -13.90 -22.33 48.10
C ALA A 188 -15.03 -23.23 47.59
N VAL A 189 -14.74 -24.20 46.71
CA VAL A 189 -15.69 -25.21 46.24
C VAL A 189 -16.18 -26.08 47.40
N ALA A 190 -15.27 -26.57 48.25
CA ALA A 190 -15.63 -27.36 49.42
C ALA A 190 -16.52 -26.57 50.41
N ALA A 191 -16.21 -25.30 50.65
CA ALA A 191 -17.03 -24.42 51.46
C ALA A 191 -18.43 -24.21 50.84
N ALA A 192 -18.51 -23.98 49.53
CA ALA A 192 -19.78 -23.80 48.81
C ALA A 192 -20.67 -25.05 48.86
N ASN A 193 -20.07 -26.24 48.78
CA ASN A 193 -20.79 -27.51 48.90
C ASN A 193 -21.35 -27.73 50.32
N ASN A 194 -20.70 -27.20 51.35
CA ASN A 194 -21.15 -27.28 52.75
C ASN A 194 -22.11 -26.14 53.14
N ALA A 195 -22.21 -25.09 52.32
CA ALA A 195 -23.03 -23.91 52.58
C ALA A 195 -24.57 -24.12 52.63
N PRO A 196 -25.20 -25.15 52.01
CA PRO A 196 -26.64 -25.36 52.13
C PRO A 196 -27.15 -25.54 53.57
N ALA A 197 -26.28 -25.95 54.50
CA ALA A 197 -26.58 -26.10 55.92
C ALA A 197 -26.42 -24.80 56.74
N MET A 198 -26.02 -23.69 56.10
CA MET A 198 -25.62 -22.44 56.76
C MET A 198 -26.66 -21.31 56.58
N SER A 199 -26.51 -20.24 57.38
CA SER A 199 -27.34 -19.03 57.28
C SER A 199 -27.24 -18.35 55.90
N GLY A 200 -28.24 -17.55 55.52
CA GLY A 200 -28.27 -16.87 54.22
C GLY A 200 -27.02 -16.02 53.94
N LEU A 201 -26.56 -15.27 54.95
CA LEU A 201 -25.36 -14.44 54.87
C LEU A 201 -24.08 -15.26 54.61
N VAL A 202 -23.95 -16.44 55.21
CA VAL A 202 -22.80 -17.33 54.99
C VAL A 202 -22.85 -17.90 53.57
N ARG A 203 -24.04 -18.23 53.05
CA ARG A 203 -24.18 -18.71 51.66
C ARG A 203 -23.74 -17.67 50.65
N ASP A 204 -24.16 -16.42 50.81
CA ASP A 204 -23.79 -15.32 49.92
C ASP A 204 -22.27 -15.06 49.96
N ALA A 205 -21.69 -14.95 51.16
CA ALA A 205 -20.24 -14.80 51.33
C ALA A 205 -19.44 -15.94 50.71
N THR A 206 -19.91 -17.19 50.85
CA THR A 206 -19.25 -18.37 50.26
C THR A 206 -19.33 -18.38 48.73
N ARG A 207 -20.43 -17.85 48.18
CA ARG A 207 -20.57 -17.71 46.72
C ARG A 207 -19.61 -16.65 46.18
N ASP A 208 -19.50 -15.51 46.85
CA ASP A 208 -18.59 -14.43 46.45
C ASP A 208 -17.13 -14.88 46.49
N THR A 209 -16.72 -15.65 47.50
CA THR A 209 -15.35 -16.20 47.57
C THR A 209 -15.07 -17.21 46.46
N LEU A 210 -16.04 -18.07 46.12
CA LEU A 210 -15.92 -18.99 45.00
C LEU A 210 -15.79 -18.25 43.66
N GLU A 211 -16.61 -17.22 43.44
CA GLU A 211 -16.53 -16.38 42.23
C GLU A 211 -15.19 -15.63 42.15
N ALA A 212 -14.68 -15.11 43.27
CA ALA A 212 -13.36 -14.47 43.33
C ALA A 212 -12.20 -15.43 43.01
N ALA A 213 -12.24 -16.66 43.55
CA ALA A 213 -11.22 -17.67 43.28
C ALA A 213 -11.21 -18.10 41.79
N ARG A 214 -12.40 -18.25 41.18
CA ARG A 214 -12.53 -18.51 39.73
C ARG A 214 -11.95 -17.38 38.90
N GLU A 215 -12.28 -16.14 39.26
CA GLU A 215 -11.80 -14.96 38.54
C GLU A 215 -10.29 -14.82 38.63
N LYS A 216 -9.68 -15.12 39.79
CA LYS A 216 -8.22 -15.14 39.95
C LYS A 216 -7.54 -16.10 38.97
N LEU A 217 -8.04 -17.33 38.82
CA LEU A 217 -7.49 -18.28 37.84
C LEU A 217 -7.72 -17.84 36.39
N ARG A 218 -8.87 -17.23 36.09
CA ARG A 218 -9.14 -16.66 34.77
C ARG A 218 -8.14 -15.54 34.42
N LEU A 219 -7.80 -14.69 35.39
CA LEU A 219 -6.77 -13.65 35.24
C LEU A 219 -5.36 -14.22 35.06
N PHE A 220 -5.09 -15.39 35.65
CA PHE A 220 -3.87 -16.17 35.40
C PHE A 220 -3.86 -16.88 34.03
N GLY A 221 -4.85 -16.61 33.18
CA GLY A 221 -4.88 -17.07 31.80
C GLY A 221 -5.45 -18.47 31.59
N LEU A 222 -6.03 -19.08 32.64
CA LEU A 222 -6.67 -20.39 32.51
C LEU A 222 -7.99 -20.29 31.73
N LYS A 223 -8.22 -21.28 30.88
CA LYS A 223 -9.49 -21.44 30.17
C LYS A 223 -10.56 -21.98 31.12
N GLN A 224 -11.83 -21.72 30.80
CA GLN A 224 -12.95 -22.19 31.62
C GLN A 224 -12.92 -23.71 31.86
N ASP A 225 -12.53 -24.49 30.85
CA ASP A 225 -12.45 -25.95 30.96
C ASP A 225 -11.34 -26.39 31.95
N GLN A 226 -10.23 -25.65 31.99
CA GLN A 226 -9.16 -25.90 32.95
C GLN A 226 -9.58 -25.52 34.36
N ILE A 227 -10.32 -24.42 34.53
CA ILE A 227 -10.87 -24.02 35.83
C ILE A 227 -11.84 -25.10 36.34
N ARG A 228 -12.73 -25.62 35.47
CA ARG A 228 -13.63 -26.73 35.83
C ARG A 228 -12.87 -27.99 36.24
N ALA A 229 -11.78 -28.31 35.55
CA ALA A 229 -10.93 -29.45 35.91
C ALA A 229 -10.24 -29.29 37.29
N VAL A 230 -9.99 -28.05 37.73
CA VAL A 230 -9.51 -27.80 39.10
C VAL A 230 -10.65 -27.97 40.12
N GLU A 231 -11.87 -27.53 39.79
CA GLU A 231 -13.06 -27.64 40.65
C GLU A 231 -13.48 -29.09 40.90
N ASP A 232 -13.46 -29.93 39.87
CA ASP A 232 -13.84 -31.35 39.97
C ASP A 232 -12.68 -32.25 40.46
N GLY A 233 -11.48 -31.69 40.63
CA GLY A 233 -10.29 -32.40 41.10
C GLY A 233 -9.60 -33.25 40.04
N SER A 234 -10.03 -33.21 38.78
CA SER A 234 -9.38 -33.96 37.68
C SER A 234 -8.03 -33.37 37.25
N PHE A 235 -7.76 -32.11 37.59
CA PHE A 235 -6.47 -31.44 37.35
C PHE A 235 -5.54 -31.58 38.57
N ASP A 236 -4.68 -32.59 38.58
CA ASP A 236 -3.73 -32.85 39.68
C ASP A 236 -2.26 -32.76 39.23
N SER A 237 -1.91 -31.61 38.63
CA SER A 237 -0.55 -31.34 38.16
C SER A 237 0.04 -30.14 38.87
N ASP A 238 1.28 -30.26 39.33
CA ASP A 238 2.10 -29.17 39.85
C ASP A 238 2.71 -28.30 38.75
N ARG A 239 2.59 -28.74 37.49
CA ARG A 239 3.08 -28.07 36.29
C ARG A 239 1.93 -27.61 35.42
N PHE A 240 2.09 -26.43 34.84
CA PHE A 240 1.18 -25.87 33.86
C PHE A 240 1.83 -25.82 32.49
N THR A 241 1.20 -26.45 31.50
CA THR A 241 1.65 -26.39 30.10
C THR A 241 1.13 -25.12 29.44
N ILE A 242 2.05 -24.34 28.88
CA ILE A 242 1.75 -23.19 28.04
C ILE A 242 1.70 -23.64 26.58
N TYR A 243 0.62 -23.27 25.89
CA TYR A 243 0.32 -23.69 24.53
C TYR A 243 0.52 -22.57 23.51
N ALA A 244 0.79 -22.93 22.26
CA ALA A 244 0.87 -21.99 21.16
C ALA A 244 -0.52 -21.41 20.81
N PRO A 245 -0.72 -20.08 20.85
CA PRO A 245 -2.01 -19.46 20.54
C PRO A 245 -2.34 -19.47 19.03
N ILE A 246 -1.31 -19.44 18.18
CA ILE A 246 -1.38 -19.50 16.72
C ILE A 246 -0.37 -20.51 16.18
N GLY A 247 -0.56 -20.96 14.95
CA GLY A 247 0.46 -21.71 14.22
C GLY A 247 1.44 -20.76 13.53
N GLY A 248 2.69 -21.16 13.38
CA GLY A 248 3.72 -20.34 12.77
C GLY A 248 5.13 -20.80 13.12
N VAL A 249 6.08 -19.89 13.06
CA VAL A 249 7.49 -20.14 13.41
C VAL A 249 7.88 -19.30 14.61
N VAL A 250 8.64 -19.90 15.54
CA VAL A 250 9.18 -19.17 16.68
C VAL A 250 10.27 -18.22 16.21
N THR A 251 10.04 -16.92 16.31
CA THR A 251 10.98 -15.86 15.87
C THR A 251 11.84 -15.31 16.99
N HIS A 252 11.38 -15.44 18.24
CA HIS A 252 12.12 -14.99 19.41
C HIS A 252 11.84 -15.90 20.60
N LEU A 253 12.87 -16.15 21.40
CA LEU A 253 12.80 -16.94 22.61
C LEU A 253 13.44 -16.13 23.75
N GLY A 254 12.63 -15.73 24.73
CA GLY A 254 13.03 -14.85 25.83
C GLY A 254 13.48 -15.57 27.10
N VAL A 255 13.35 -16.89 27.14
CA VAL A 255 13.65 -17.72 28.32
C VAL A 255 14.38 -18.99 27.92
N ARG A 256 15.04 -19.62 28.89
CA ARG A 256 15.63 -20.96 28.80
C ARG A 256 15.08 -21.85 29.91
N GLU A 257 15.25 -23.16 29.74
CA GLU A 257 14.94 -24.12 30.81
C GLU A 257 15.72 -23.78 32.08
N GLY A 258 15.03 -23.79 33.22
CA GLY A 258 15.55 -23.40 34.53
C GLY A 258 15.34 -21.93 34.90
N ASP A 259 15.00 -21.06 33.95
CA ASP A 259 14.77 -19.64 34.23
C ASP A 259 13.52 -19.42 35.10
N TYR A 260 13.57 -18.42 35.97
CA TYR A 260 12.42 -17.96 36.73
C TYR A 260 11.83 -16.70 36.07
N VAL A 261 10.56 -16.77 35.69
CA VAL A 261 9.83 -15.67 35.05
C VAL A 261 8.92 -14.96 36.04
N LYS A 262 8.73 -13.66 35.83
CA LYS A 262 7.72 -12.85 36.51
C LYS A 262 6.52 -12.67 35.59
N THR A 263 5.35 -12.34 36.15
CA THR A 263 4.18 -11.95 35.35
C THR A 263 4.53 -10.85 34.36
N GLY A 264 4.14 -11.03 33.10
CA GLY A 264 4.42 -10.14 31.99
C GLY A 264 5.76 -10.38 31.30
N ALA A 265 6.66 -11.22 31.84
CA ALA A 265 7.92 -11.54 31.20
C ALA A 265 7.69 -12.25 29.84
N PRO A 266 8.42 -11.87 28.78
CA PRO A 266 8.29 -12.51 27.47
C PRO A 266 8.89 -13.92 27.50
N ILE A 267 8.13 -14.92 27.04
CA ILE A 267 8.54 -16.32 26.95
C ILE A 267 8.99 -16.63 25.52
N ALA A 268 8.10 -16.45 24.55
CA ALA A 268 8.37 -16.73 23.15
C ALA A 268 7.54 -15.80 22.24
N THR A 269 7.96 -15.64 21.00
CA THR A 269 7.18 -14.98 19.95
C THR A 269 7.02 -15.93 18.78
N VAL A 270 5.78 -16.12 18.35
CA VAL A 270 5.40 -16.95 17.20
C VAL A 270 4.88 -16.02 16.12
N ALA A 271 5.41 -16.14 14.89
CA ALA A 271 4.92 -15.41 13.73
C ALA A 271 4.35 -16.38 12.70
N ASP A 272 3.15 -16.11 12.20
CA ASP A 272 2.63 -16.81 11.03
C ASP A 272 3.34 -16.28 9.77
N LEU A 273 3.98 -17.19 9.03
CA LEU A 273 4.74 -16.86 7.82
C LEU A 273 3.96 -17.15 6.53
N SER A 274 2.66 -17.49 6.62
CA SER A 274 1.80 -17.72 5.46
C SER A 274 1.56 -16.46 4.62
N ARG A 275 1.69 -15.28 5.25
CA ARG A 275 1.66 -13.97 4.61
C ARG A 275 2.89 -13.19 5.03
N LEU A 276 3.63 -12.72 4.04
CA LEU A 276 4.84 -11.93 4.24
C LEU A 276 4.62 -10.55 3.65
N TRP A 277 5.29 -9.57 4.24
CA TRP A 277 5.37 -8.22 3.72
C TRP A 277 6.74 -7.99 3.10
N ILE A 278 6.81 -6.95 2.28
CA ILE A 278 8.07 -6.45 1.77
C ILE A 278 8.19 -4.99 2.16
N ASP A 279 9.19 -4.70 2.98
CA ASP A 279 9.54 -3.34 3.33
C ASP A 279 10.66 -2.89 2.40
N MET A 280 10.31 -2.04 1.44
CA MET A 280 11.22 -1.41 0.50
C MET A 280 11.65 -0.04 1.01
N GLN A 281 12.82 0.43 0.59
CA GLN A 281 13.35 1.74 0.96
C GLN A 281 13.25 2.68 -0.23
N ALA A 282 12.47 3.77 -0.10
CA ALA A 282 12.34 4.80 -1.12
C ALA A 282 13.04 6.08 -0.68
N TYR A 283 13.83 6.68 -1.56
CA TYR A 283 14.41 8.00 -1.30
C TYR A 283 13.34 9.08 -1.30
N GLU A 284 13.60 10.18 -0.59
CA GLU A 284 12.71 11.34 -0.53
C GLU A 284 12.28 11.84 -1.93
N SER A 285 13.21 11.85 -2.89
CA SER A 285 12.93 12.26 -4.29
C SER A 285 11.98 11.33 -5.04
N GLN A 286 11.82 10.08 -4.59
CA GLN A 286 10.97 9.07 -5.21
C GLN A 286 9.56 9.03 -4.59
N LEU A 287 9.38 9.51 -3.36
CA LEU A 287 8.10 9.48 -2.64
C LEU A 287 6.93 10.11 -3.41
N PRO A 288 7.08 11.23 -4.15
CA PRO A 288 5.99 11.80 -4.94
C PRO A 288 5.45 10.87 -6.04
N LEU A 289 6.24 9.88 -6.46
CA LEU A 289 5.88 8.90 -7.48
C LEU A 289 5.17 7.67 -6.90
N LEU A 290 5.16 7.51 -5.58
CA LEU A 290 4.60 6.36 -4.88
C LEU A 290 3.26 6.70 -4.26
N ARG A 291 2.26 5.83 -4.48
CA ARG A 291 0.91 6.01 -3.95
C ARG A 291 0.41 4.74 -3.27
N TRP A 292 -0.44 4.93 -2.27
CA TRP A 292 -1.16 3.83 -1.66
C TRP A 292 -2.00 3.07 -2.71
N GLY A 293 -2.00 1.74 -2.62
CA GLY A 293 -2.71 0.85 -3.54
C GLY A 293 -2.02 0.62 -4.89
N GLN A 294 -0.90 1.29 -5.16
CA GLN A 294 -0.14 1.12 -6.40
C GLN A 294 0.37 -0.32 -6.53
N ARG A 295 0.19 -0.89 -7.73
CA ARG A 295 0.71 -2.23 -8.04
C ARG A 295 2.22 -2.18 -8.19
N VAL A 296 2.87 -3.16 -7.58
CA VAL A 296 4.31 -3.36 -7.65
C VAL A 296 4.59 -4.80 -8.02
N THR A 297 5.64 -4.98 -8.82
CA THR A 297 6.16 -6.29 -9.18
C THR A 297 7.57 -6.38 -8.62
N PHE A 298 7.88 -7.50 -7.98
CA PHE A 298 9.17 -7.71 -7.36
C PHE A 298 9.67 -9.13 -7.62
N THR A 299 10.97 -9.28 -7.48
CA THR A 299 11.70 -10.54 -7.62
C THR A 299 12.53 -10.73 -6.36
N VAL A 300 12.67 -11.95 -5.88
CA VAL A 300 13.52 -12.27 -4.73
C VAL A 300 14.69 -13.14 -5.18
N GLU A 301 15.88 -12.88 -4.65
CA GLU A 301 17.09 -13.63 -5.05
C GLU A 301 16.99 -15.12 -4.70
N ALA A 302 16.23 -15.47 -3.65
CA ALA A 302 16.00 -16.85 -3.26
C ALA A 302 15.20 -17.66 -4.30
N HIS A 303 14.44 -17.00 -5.18
CA HIS A 303 13.62 -17.60 -6.24
C HIS A 303 13.87 -16.89 -7.59
N PRO A 304 15.02 -17.14 -8.25
CA PRO A 304 15.36 -16.47 -9.50
C PRO A 304 14.34 -16.76 -10.62
N GLY A 305 13.92 -15.70 -11.33
CA GLY A 305 13.00 -15.81 -12.47
C GLY A 305 11.51 -15.80 -12.11
N GLU A 306 11.17 -15.93 -10.82
CA GLU A 306 9.79 -15.81 -10.35
C GLU A 306 9.44 -14.34 -10.09
N GLN A 307 8.32 -13.88 -10.68
CA GLN A 307 7.78 -12.54 -10.45
C GLN A 307 6.59 -12.62 -9.51
N PHE A 308 6.70 -11.86 -8.43
CA PHE A 308 5.64 -11.71 -7.46
C PHE A 308 4.99 -10.35 -7.63
N HIS A 309 3.72 -10.27 -7.24
CA HIS A 309 2.93 -9.06 -7.32
C HIS A 309 2.37 -8.70 -5.96
N GLY A 310 2.30 -7.41 -5.68
CA GLY A 310 1.68 -6.90 -4.47
C GLY A 310 1.18 -5.47 -4.67
N ARG A 311 0.66 -4.88 -3.60
CA ARG A 311 0.24 -3.47 -3.59
C ARG A 311 0.89 -2.73 -2.45
N ILE A 312 1.23 -1.47 -2.69
CA ILE A 312 1.70 -0.58 -1.63
C ILE A 312 0.56 -0.43 -0.61
N SER A 313 0.78 -0.93 0.59
CA SER A 313 -0.20 -0.93 1.69
C SER A 313 0.09 0.15 2.73
N PHE A 314 1.36 0.58 2.82
CA PHE A 314 1.79 1.63 3.73
C PHE A 314 3.03 2.35 3.18
N ILE A 315 3.08 3.67 3.37
CA ILE A 315 4.25 4.52 3.08
C ILE A 315 4.56 5.23 4.38
N GLU A 316 5.77 5.08 4.88
CA GLU A 316 6.20 5.67 6.14
C GLU A 316 6.13 7.20 6.05
N PRO A 317 5.44 7.86 7.00
CA PRO A 317 5.26 9.31 6.95
C PRO A 317 6.52 10.09 7.37
N ILE A 318 7.49 9.40 7.97
CA ILE A 318 8.72 9.98 8.49
C ILE A 318 9.90 9.39 7.71
N VAL A 319 10.76 10.27 7.19
CA VAL A 319 11.99 9.85 6.50
C VAL A 319 13.07 9.60 7.57
N ASP A 320 13.77 8.47 7.47
CA ASP A 320 14.93 8.19 8.31
C ASP A 320 16.04 9.21 8.03
N GLU A 321 16.49 9.93 9.06
CA GLU A 321 17.48 11.00 8.93
C GLU A 321 18.86 10.51 8.46
N LYS A 322 19.22 9.26 8.78
CA LYS A 322 20.53 8.67 8.45
C LYS A 322 20.58 8.18 7.02
N THR A 323 19.53 7.48 6.57
CA THR A 323 19.50 6.91 5.22
C THR A 323 18.82 7.82 4.20
N ARG A 324 18.07 8.84 4.65
CA ARG A 324 17.19 9.69 3.83
C ARG A 324 16.21 8.87 3.00
N THR A 325 15.72 7.77 3.57
CA THR A 325 14.73 6.90 2.97
C THR A 325 13.50 6.79 3.87
N ALA A 326 12.34 6.52 3.27
CA ALA A 326 11.14 6.13 3.97
C ALA A 326 10.77 4.69 3.58
N ALA A 327 10.32 3.90 4.56
CA ALA A 327 9.87 2.55 4.30
C ALA A 327 8.56 2.53 3.50
N VAL A 328 8.51 1.69 2.47
CA VAL A 328 7.35 1.48 1.61
C VAL A 328 7.00 0.01 1.71
N ARG A 329 5.87 -0.28 2.34
CA ARG A 329 5.42 -1.64 2.61
C ARG A 329 4.50 -2.13 1.50
N VAL A 330 4.73 -3.37 1.08
CA VAL A 330 3.93 -4.09 0.10
C VAL A 330 3.27 -5.29 0.78
N ALA A 331 1.97 -5.43 0.55
CA ALA A 331 1.15 -6.57 0.96
C ALA A 331 0.31 -7.11 -0.20
#